data_AF-A0A850JWM2-F1
#
_entry.id   AF-A0A850JWM2-F1
#
_cell.length_a   1.000
_cell.length_b   1.000
_cell.length_c   1.000
_cell.angle_alpha   90.00
_cell.angle_beta   90.00
_cell.angle_gamma   90.00
#
_symmetry.space_group_name_H-M   'P 1'
#
loop_
_entity.id
_entity.type
_entity.pdbx_description
1 polymer ?
#
loop_
_entity_poly.entity_id
_entity_poly.type
_entity_poly.pdbx_seq_one_letter_code
_entity_poly.pdbx_strand_id
1 'polypeptide(L)'
;MNLKYINKELALRYLDYDIKLYKNILEGFKEQYNSLDFLKLEDSSFFKEVHQLKSISKNIGANELFKLADDMNKNKNRNDEVLLQETLEEVLKEIDRLSLADINNTTNTTCDNSSKEELFEQILNGAIKNRPKKVEEPLEKLKQKQNLTEEEKNLISKLDKEIKVYNFRNIVNILS
;
A
#
# COMPACT_ATOMS: atom_id res chain seq x y z
N MET A 1 -18.67 -6.50 2.06
CA MET A 1 -18.14 -7.82 2.45
C MET A 1 -17.30 -7.66 3.71
N ASN A 2 -17.49 -8.48 4.74
CA ASN A 2 -16.67 -8.42 5.95
C ASN A 2 -15.52 -9.42 5.81
N LEU A 3 -14.28 -8.93 5.84
CA LEU A 3 -13.06 -9.74 5.77
C LEU A 3 -12.50 -9.84 7.18
N LYS A 4 -12.23 -11.06 7.64
CA LYS A 4 -11.72 -11.36 8.97
C LYS A 4 -10.19 -11.42 8.97
N TYR A 5 -9.59 -11.97 7.92
CA TYR A 5 -8.15 -12.24 7.84
C TYR A 5 -7.39 -11.17 7.04
N ILE A 6 -8.06 -10.49 6.11
CA ILE A 6 -7.49 -9.42 5.27
C ILE A 6 -8.06 -8.06 5.66
N ASN A 7 -7.18 -7.15 6.11
CA ASN A 7 -7.52 -5.74 6.24
C ASN A 7 -7.13 -4.96 4.96
N LYS A 8 -8.06 -4.90 3.99
CA LYS A 8 -7.87 -4.21 2.71
C LYS A 8 -7.50 -2.73 2.88
N GLU A 9 -8.16 -2.02 3.78
CA GLU A 9 -7.92 -0.58 3.98
C GLU A 9 -6.50 -0.32 4.49
N LEU A 10 -6.02 -1.14 5.42
CA LEU A 10 -4.66 -1.07 5.91
C LEU A 10 -3.63 -1.40 4.81
N ALA A 11 -3.91 -2.45 4.03
CA ALA A 11 -3.05 -2.84 2.92
C ALA A 11 -2.93 -1.72 1.87
N LEU A 12 -4.05 -1.15 1.45
CA LEU A 12 -4.09 -0.02 0.53
C LEU A 12 -3.34 1.17 1.11
N ARG A 13 -3.49 1.48 2.40
CA ARG A 13 -2.70 2.55 3.05
C ARG A 13 -1.20 2.32 2.96
N TYR A 14 -0.71 1.08 3.07
CA TYR A 14 0.71 0.76 2.89
C TYR A 14 1.17 0.90 1.44
N LEU A 15 0.26 0.72 0.49
CA LEU A 15 0.50 0.81 -0.95
C LEU A 15 0.11 2.17 -1.53
N ASP A 16 -0.06 3.20 -0.70
CA ASP A 16 -0.51 4.53 -1.11
C ASP A 16 -1.79 4.54 -1.95
N TYR A 17 -2.70 3.63 -1.60
CA TYR A 17 -3.96 3.39 -2.27
C TYR A 17 -3.79 3.01 -3.76
N ASP A 18 -2.64 2.45 -4.14
CA ASP A 18 -2.44 1.86 -5.46
C ASP A 18 -3.17 0.52 -5.55
N ILE A 19 -4.40 0.59 -6.04
CA ILE A 19 -5.32 -0.53 -6.19
C ILE A 19 -4.79 -1.55 -7.22
N LYS A 20 -4.11 -1.10 -8.28
CA LYS A 20 -3.55 -1.99 -9.30
C LYS A 20 -2.38 -2.79 -8.74
N LEU A 21 -1.49 -2.13 -8.01
CA LEU A 21 -0.41 -2.79 -7.30
C LEU A 21 -0.96 -3.78 -6.28
N TYR A 22 -1.98 -3.38 -5.50
CA TYR A 22 -2.62 -4.28 -4.54
C TYR A 22 -3.17 -5.53 -5.21
N LYS A 23 -3.88 -5.38 -6.34
CA LYS A 23 -4.38 -6.49 -7.15
C LYS A 23 -3.26 -7.43 -7.59
N ASN A 24 -2.19 -6.88 -8.18
CA ASN A 24 -1.06 -7.68 -8.65
C ASN A 24 -0.39 -8.45 -7.49
N ILE A 25 -0.31 -7.84 -6.30
CA ILE A 25 0.23 -8.52 -5.11
C ILE A 25 -0.70 -9.65 -4.67
N LEU A 26 -2.03 -9.46 -4.68
CA LEU A 26 -2.99 -10.51 -4.34
C LEU A 26 -2.94 -11.68 -5.33
N GLU A 27 -2.84 -11.39 -6.63
CA GLU A 27 -2.72 -12.40 -7.69
C GLU A 27 -1.40 -13.18 -7.53
N GLY A 28 -0.27 -12.49 -7.38
CA GLY A 28 1.02 -13.13 -7.15
C GLY A 28 1.07 -13.93 -5.85
N PHE A 29 0.43 -13.46 -4.78
CA PHE A 29 0.29 -14.21 -3.53
C PHE A 29 -0.47 -15.51 -3.76
N LYS A 30 -1.61 -15.47 -4.46
CA LYS A 30 -2.36 -16.69 -4.80
C LYS A 30 -1.53 -17.65 -5.64
N GLU A 31 -0.90 -17.17 -6.71
CA GLU A 31 -0.08 -18.00 -7.59
C GLU A 31 1.03 -18.72 -6.81
N GLN A 32 1.67 -18.02 -5.87
CA GLN A 32 2.76 -18.58 -5.07
C GLN A 32 2.28 -19.60 -4.03
N TYR A 33 1.16 -19.34 -3.36
CA TYR A 33 0.79 -20.07 -2.15
C TYR A 33 -0.38 -21.05 -2.30
N ASN A 34 -1.13 -21.03 -3.41
CA ASN A 34 -2.32 -21.86 -3.58
C ASN A 34 -2.04 -23.38 -3.58
N SER A 35 -0.82 -23.80 -3.90
CA SER A 35 -0.39 -25.21 -3.85
C SER A 35 0.67 -25.49 -2.78
N LEU A 36 0.98 -24.50 -1.92
CA LEU A 36 1.98 -24.68 -0.87
C LEU A 36 1.36 -25.41 0.32
N ASP A 37 2.08 -26.40 0.82
CA ASP A 37 1.75 -27.15 2.03
C ASP A 37 2.94 -27.07 2.99
N PHE A 38 2.86 -26.19 3.98
CA PHE A 38 3.93 -25.96 4.95
C PHE A 38 4.27 -27.22 5.75
N LEU A 39 3.29 -28.10 5.97
CA LEU A 39 3.46 -29.33 6.77
C LEU A 39 4.34 -30.36 6.06
N LYS A 40 4.52 -30.23 4.75
CA LYS A 40 5.37 -31.12 3.94
C LYS A 40 6.78 -30.58 3.71
N LEU A 41 7.08 -29.36 4.17
CA LEU A 41 8.39 -28.75 3.95
C LEU A 41 9.42 -29.24 4.98
N GLU A 42 10.63 -29.49 4.50
CA GLU A 42 11.81 -29.60 5.35
C GLU A 42 12.20 -28.24 5.94
N ASP A 43 12.86 -28.23 7.09
CA ASP A 43 13.14 -27.00 7.87
C ASP A 43 13.79 -25.87 7.05
N SER A 44 14.77 -26.19 6.20
CA SER A 44 15.46 -25.18 5.40
C SER A 44 14.51 -24.47 4.42
N SER A 45 13.66 -25.25 3.74
CA SER A 45 12.63 -24.75 2.83
C SER A 45 11.51 -24.05 3.59
N PHE A 46 11.08 -24.62 4.72
CA PHE A 46 10.06 -24.05 5.59
C PHE A 46 10.42 -22.63 6.01
N PHE A 47 11.60 -22.43 6.62
CA PHE A 47 11.99 -21.10 7.10
C PHE A 47 12.24 -20.10 5.97
N LYS A 48 12.65 -20.57 4.78
CA LYS A 48 12.73 -19.73 3.59
C LYS A 48 11.36 -19.25 3.15
N GLU A 49 10.38 -20.15 3.08
CA GLU A 49 9.00 -19.80 2.71
C GLU A 49 8.34 -18.92 3.76
N VAL A 50 8.51 -19.22 5.06
CA VAL A 50 8.00 -18.38 6.16
C VAL A 50 8.59 -16.96 6.10
N HIS A 51 9.87 -16.81 5.77
CA HIS A 51 10.50 -15.49 5.63
C HIS A 51 9.87 -14.66 4.50
N GLN A 52 9.60 -15.30 3.35
CA GLN A 52 8.93 -14.66 2.22
C GLN A 52 7.47 -14.35 2.57
N LEU A 53 6.76 -15.32 3.13
CA LEU A 53 5.36 -15.22 3.54
C LEU A 53 5.16 -14.05 4.49
N LYS A 54 6.06 -13.86 5.45
CA LYS A 54 6.05 -12.69 6.33
C LYS A 54 6.02 -11.39 5.54
N SER A 55 6.95 -11.24 4.61
CA SER A 55 7.16 -9.98 3.89
C SER A 55 5.93 -9.60 3.06
N ILE A 56 5.33 -10.58 2.39
CA ILE A 56 4.18 -10.36 1.52
C ILE A 56 2.85 -10.28 2.29
N SER A 57 2.69 -11.01 3.39
CA SER A 57 1.47 -10.99 4.23
C SER A 57 1.15 -9.60 4.76
N LYS A 58 2.17 -8.82 5.13
CA LYS A 58 2.00 -7.43 5.55
C LYS A 58 1.42 -6.55 4.44
N ASN A 59 1.85 -6.76 3.20
CA ASN A 59 1.43 -5.94 2.05
C ASN A 59 0.00 -6.26 1.60
N ILE A 60 -0.50 -7.45 1.90
CA ILE A 60 -1.89 -7.82 1.60
C ILE A 60 -2.86 -7.47 2.74
N GLY A 61 -2.35 -7.04 3.91
CA GLY A 61 -3.16 -6.75 5.09
C GLY A 61 -3.51 -7.99 5.93
N ALA A 62 -2.81 -9.10 5.73
CA ALA A 62 -2.98 -10.36 6.45
C ALA A 62 -2.18 -10.34 7.76
N ASN A 63 -2.62 -9.54 8.73
CA ASN A 63 -1.86 -9.27 9.95
C ASN A 63 -1.63 -10.51 10.83
N GLU A 64 -2.59 -11.43 10.88
CA GLU A 64 -2.45 -12.67 11.66
C GLU A 64 -1.41 -13.59 11.04
N LEU A 65 -1.49 -13.79 9.72
CA LEU A 65 -0.50 -14.55 8.95
C LEU A 65 0.91 -13.95 9.06
N PHE A 66 1.00 -12.61 9.00
CA PHE A 66 2.26 -11.88 9.24
C PHE A 66 2.85 -12.19 10.62
N LYS A 67 2.03 -12.14 11.67
CA LYS A 67 2.48 -12.37 13.05
C LYS A 67 2.99 -13.79 13.26
N LEU A 68 2.23 -14.78 12.78
CA LEU A 68 2.64 -16.19 12.84
C LEU A 68 3.98 -16.40 12.12
N ALA A 69 4.10 -15.88 10.90
CA ALA A 69 5.33 -16.00 10.14
C ALA A 69 6.52 -15.24 10.76
N ASP A 70 6.29 -14.08 11.37
CA ASP A 70 7.34 -13.32 12.05
C ASP A 70 7.82 -14.00 13.33
N ASP A 71 6.91 -14.59 14.12
CA ASP A 71 7.27 -15.33 15.33
C ASP A 71 8.12 -16.55 15.00
N MET A 72 7.63 -17.41 14.09
CA MET A 72 8.36 -18.61 13.64
C MET A 72 9.73 -18.25 13.06
N ASN A 73 9.82 -17.20 12.26
CA ASN A 73 11.09 -16.81 11.65
C ASN A 73 12.08 -16.21 12.68
N LYS A 74 11.60 -15.48 13.69
CA LYS A 74 12.44 -14.92 14.77
C LYS A 74 12.94 -16.00 15.73
N ASN A 75 12.03 -16.87 16.15
CA ASN A 75 12.28 -17.88 17.16
C ASN A 75 12.80 -19.20 16.58
N LYS A 76 12.81 -19.33 15.25
CA LYS A 76 13.24 -20.53 14.51
C LYS A 76 12.54 -21.79 15.01
N ASN A 77 11.22 -21.69 15.19
CA ASN A 77 10.37 -22.79 15.64
C ASN A 77 9.25 -23.10 14.63
N ARG A 78 8.65 -24.27 14.75
CA ARG A 78 7.53 -24.77 13.92
C ARG A 78 6.27 -25.07 14.75
N ASN A 79 6.20 -24.58 15.99
CA ASN A 79 5.17 -25.01 16.95
C ASN A 79 3.74 -24.74 16.45
N ASP A 80 3.58 -23.66 15.69
CA ASP A 80 2.28 -23.22 15.17
C ASP A 80 2.12 -23.48 13.66
N GLU A 81 2.89 -24.40 13.06
CA GLU A 81 2.89 -24.62 11.60
C GLU A 81 1.52 -25.03 11.05
N VAL A 82 0.74 -25.77 11.83
CA VAL A 82 -0.64 -26.13 11.50
C VAL A 82 -1.51 -24.88 11.45
N LEU A 83 -1.39 -24.01 12.46
CA LEU A 83 -2.13 -22.75 12.52
C LEU A 83 -1.72 -21.79 11.39
N LEU A 84 -0.44 -21.77 11.02
CA LEU A 84 0.06 -21.01 9.86
C LEU A 84 -0.59 -21.50 8.57
N GLN A 85 -0.64 -22.82 8.34
CA GLN A 85 -1.27 -23.43 7.17
C GLN A 85 -2.77 -23.10 7.13
N GLU A 86 -3.50 -23.29 8.23
CA GLU A 86 -4.93 -22.97 8.32
C GLU A 86 -5.20 -21.49 8.05
N THR A 87 -4.37 -20.60 8.60
CA THR A 87 -4.52 -19.15 8.42
C THR A 87 -4.20 -18.75 6.97
N LEU A 88 -3.22 -19.38 6.33
CA LEU A 88 -2.94 -19.18 4.91
C LEU A 88 -4.16 -19.56 4.06
N GLU A 89 -4.78 -20.72 4.34
CA GLU A 89 -5.96 -21.18 3.61
C GLU A 89 -7.15 -20.23 3.76
N GLU A 90 -7.40 -19.70 4.96
CA GLU A 90 -8.44 -18.70 5.18
C GLU A 90 -8.15 -17.38 4.45
N VAL A 91 -6.89 -16.93 4.44
CA VAL A 91 -6.46 -15.78 3.64
C VAL A 91 -6.72 -16.02 2.16
N LEU A 92 -6.31 -17.16 1.61
CA LEU A 92 -6.54 -17.50 0.19
C LEU A 92 -8.04 -17.51 -0.16
N LYS A 93 -8.90 -18.07 0.70
CA LYS A 93 -10.36 -18.02 0.55
C LYS A 93 -10.90 -16.59 0.54
N GLU A 94 -10.35 -15.71 1.38
CA GLU A 94 -10.72 -14.29 1.37
C GLU A 94 -10.25 -13.56 0.12
N ILE A 95 -9.08 -13.90 -0.43
CA ILE A 95 -8.62 -13.38 -1.73
C ILE A 95 -9.55 -13.84 -2.86
N ASP A 96 -10.04 -15.07 -2.84
CA ASP A 96 -11.00 -15.56 -3.85
C ASP A 96 -12.36 -14.84 -3.77
N ARG A 97 -12.79 -14.50 -2.57
CA ARG A 97 -14.03 -13.74 -2.33
C ARG A 97 -13.88 -12.26 -2.62
N LEU A 98 -12.66 -11.73 -2.55
CA LEU A 98 -12.35 -10.37 -2.99
C LEU A 98 -12.62 -10.29 -4.49
N SER A 99 -13.83 -9.85 -4.82
CA SER A 99 -14.22 -9.55 -6.20
C SER A 99 -13.20 -8.57 -6.78
N LEU A 100 -12.38 -9.05 -7.72
CA LEU A 100 -11.49 -8.20 -8.51
C LEU A 100 -12.29 -7.22 -9.40
N ALA A 101 -13.61 -7.41 -9.53
CA ALA A 101 -14.51 -6.44 -10.14
C ALA A 101 -14.83 -5.24 -9.21
N ASP A 102 -14.75 -5.41 -7.89
CA ASP A 102 -14.83 -4.29 -6.91
C ASP A 102 -13.52 -3.48 -6.84
N ILE A 103 -12.48 -3.95 -7.52
CA ILE A 103 -11.17 -3.30 -7.70
C ILE A 103 -11.12 -2.52 -9.02
N ASN A 104 -12.03 -2.81 -9.97
CA ASN A 104 -12.15 -2.10 -11.24
C ASN A 104 -13.03 -0.83 -11.16
N ASN A 105 -13.75 -0.60 -10.05
CA ASN A 105 -14.68 0.52 -9.91
C ASN A 105 -14.19 1.70 -9.05
N THR A 106 -12.90 1.76 -8.74
CA THR A 106 -12.28 3.02 -8.32
C THR A 106 -10.92 3.18 -8.99
N THR A 107 -11.04 3.86 -10.14
CA THR A 107 -10.03 4.65 -10.87
C THR A 107 -8.86 3.92 -11.51
N ASN A 108 -9.15 3.39 -12.71
CA ASN A 108 -8.25 3.62 -13.84
C ASN A 108 -7.90 5.13 -13.94
N THR A 109 -6.60 5.36 -14.08
CA THR A 109 -5.93 6.49 -14.71
C THR A 109 -6.78 7.46 -15.53
N THR A 110 -6.49 8.76 -15.32
CA THR A 110 -6.69 9.87 -16.27
C THR A 110 -8.12 10.17 -16.70
N CYS A 111 -8.84 10.97 -15.89
CA CYS A 111 -9.52 12.16 -16.40
C CYS A 111 -9.31 13.29 -15.39
N ASP A 112 -8.76 14.37 -15.93
CA ASP A 112 -8.31 15.59 -15.29
C ASP A 112 -9.48 16.36 -14.67
N ASN A 113 -9.80 16.08 -13.40
CA ASN A 113 -10.78 16.86 -12.65
C ASN A 113 -10.49 16.94 -11.14
N SER A 114 -9.29 16.55 -10.69
CA SER A 114 -8.90 16.87 -9.31
C SER A 114 -8.96 18.37 -9.13
N SER A 115 -9.73 18.79 -8.12
CA SER A 115 -9.88 20.19 -7.78
C SER A 115 -8.54 20.74 -7.28
N LYS A 116 -8.40 22.06 -7.23
CA LYS A 116 -7.16 22.68 -6.75
C LYS A 116 -6.90 22.29 -5.29
N GLU A 117 -7.98 22.24 -4.51
CA GLU A 117 -8.00 21.87 -3.10
C GLU A 117 -7.52 20.43 -2.88
N GLU A 118 -7.99 19.48 -3.68
CA GLU A 118 -7.53 18.09 -3.60
C GLU A 118 -6.04 17.94 -3.91
N LEU A 119 -5.52 18.72 -4.87
CA LEU A 119 -4.10 18.71 -5.19
C LEU A 119 -3.27 19.32 -4.06
N PHE A 120 -3.73 20.41 -3.42
CA PHE A 120 -3.07 20.96 -2.23
C PHE A 120 -3.08 19.98 -1.05
N GLU A 121 -4.17 19.26 -0.81
CA GLU A 121 -4.21 18.22 0.22
C GLU A 121 -3.24 17.06 -0.07
N GLN A 122 -3.09 16.66 -1.34
CA GLN A 122 -2.11 15.64 -1.73
C GLN A 122 -0.67 16.11 -1.46
N ILE A 123 -0.35 17.38 -1.78
CA ILE A 123 0.95 17.98 -1.48
C ILE A 123 1.20 18.01 0.04
N LEU A 124 0.22 18.46 0.83
CA LEU A 124 0.30 18.50 2.29
C LEU A 124 0.54 17.10 2.87
N ASN A 125 -0.26 16.12 2.47
CA ASN A 125 -0.14 14.74 2.93
C ASN A 125 1.20 14.10 2.52
N GLY A 126 1.66 14.39 1.30
CA GLY A 126 2.98 13.96 0.83
C GLY A 126 4.11 14.57 1.64
N ALA A 127 4.01 15.85 2.00
CA ALA A 127 5.01 16.58 2.77
C ALA A 127 5.04 16.13 4.24
N ILE A 128 3.89 15.91 4.89
CA ILE A 128 3.80 15.34 6.26
C ILE A 128 4.54 14.00 6.33
N LYS A 129 4.45 13.20 5.25
CA LYS A 129 5.08 11.88 5.17
C LYS A 129 6.50 11.90 4.60
N ASN A 130 7.07 13.07 4.29
CA ASN A 130 8.37 13.25 3.64
C ASN A 130 8.54 12.40 2.35
N ARG A 131 7.53 12.42 1.46
CA ARG A 131 7.54 11.62 0.23
C ARG A 131 7.65 12.50 -1.02
N PRO A 132 8.86 12.74 -1.56
CA PRO A 132 9.08 13.69 -2.66
C PRO A 132 8.16 13.48 -3.86
N LYS A 133 8.07 12.24 -4.38
CA LYS A 133 7.21 11.92 -5.54
C LYS A 133 5.73 12.25 -5.33
N LYS A 134 5.22 12.08 -4.09
CA LYS A 134 3.83 12.38 -3.72
C LYS A 134 3.57 13.88 -3.53
N VAL A 135 4.61 14.69 -3.59
CA VAL A 135 4.55 16.16 -3.52
C VAL A 135 4.81 16.77 -4.90
N GLU A 136 5.76 16.21 -5.65
CA GLU A 136 6.11 16.63 -7.01
C GLU A 136 4.98 16.37 -8.02
N GLU A 137 4.39 15.17 -8.03
CA GLU A 137 3.35 14.83 -9.01
C GLU A 137 2.09 15.71 -8.92
N PRO A 138 1.52 15.99 -7.73
CA PRO A 138 0.38 16.90 -7.62
C PRO A 138 0.74 18.36 -7.91
N LEU A 139 1.96 18.80 -7.62
CA LEU A 139 2.42 20.15 -7.94
C LEU A 139 2.51 20.38 -9.45
N GLU A 140 3.06 19.42 -10.20
CA GLU A 140 3.11 19.51 -11.66
C GLU A 140 1.70 19.55 -12.27
N LYS A 141 0.74 18.83 -11.69
CA LYS A 141 -0.68 18.91 -12.08
C LYS A 141 -1.28 20.28 -11.77
N LEU A 142 -0.97 20.89 -10.62
CA LEU A 142 -1.42 22.24 -10.29
C LEU A 142 -0.90 23.27 -11.29
N LYS A 143 0.38 23.20 -11.67
CA LYS A 143 1.00 24.11 -12.65
C LYS A 143 0.31 24.08 -14.02
N GLN A 144 -0.33 22.96 -14.37
CA GLN A 144 -1.01 22.78 -15.65
C GLN A 144 -2.45 23.31 -15.65
N LYS A 145 -3.01 23.70 -14.49
CA LYS A 145 -4.39 24.24 -14.40
C LYS A 145 -4.47 25.68 -14.93
N GLN A 146 -5.46 25.93 -15.79
CA GLN A 146 -5.66 27.24 -16.43
C GLN A 146 -6.36 28.28 -15.53
N ASN A 147 -7.09 27.83 -14.49
CA ASN A 147 -7.91 28.69 -13.63
C ASN A 147 -7.27 28.94 -12.24
N LEU A 148 -5.98 29.32 -12.24
CA LEU A 148 -5.26 29.69 -11.02
C LEU A 148 -5.38 31.19 -10.75
N THR A 149 -5.73 31.55 -9.52
CA THR A 149 -5.63 32.93 -9.02
C THR A 149 -4.17 33.34 -8.86
N GLU A 150 -3.90 34.64 -8.78
CA GLU A 150 -2.52 35.13 -8.53
C GLU A 150 -1.98 34.68 -7.16
N GLU A 151 -2.85 34.53 -6.16
CA GLU A 151 -2.49 33.97 -4.86
C GLU A 151 -2.06 32.50 -4.97
N GLU A 152 -2.81 31.70 -5.74
CA GLU A 152 -2.50 30.29 -5.97
C GLU A 152 -1.21 30.12 -6.77
N LYS A 153 -0.96 30.95 -7.80
CA LYS A 153 0.31 30.94 -8.54
C LYS A 153 1.49 31.25 -7.64
N ASN A 154 1.35 32.24 -6.75
CA ASN A 154 2.37 32.58 -5.77
C ASN A 154 2.61 31.43 -4.78
N LEU A 155 1.54 30.78 -4.34
CA LEU A 155 1.62 29.60 -3.47
C LEU A 155 2.36 28.45 -4.15
N ILE A 156 1.99 28.11 -5.39
CA ILE A 156 2.65 27.06 -6.20
C ILE A 156 4.15 27.37 -6.39
N SER A 157 4.50 28.63 -6.65
CA SER A 157 5.90 29.06 -6.79
C SER A 157 6.70 28.90 -5.49
N LYS A 158 6.11 29.20 -4.34
CA LYS A 158 6.72 28.96 -3.03
C LYS A 158 6.93 27.45 -2.80
N LEU A 159 5.89 26.65 -3.05
CA LEU A 159 5.96 25.19 -2.92
C LEU A 159 7.05 24.59 -3.82
N ASP A 160 7.14 25.02 -5.08
CA ASP A 160 8.15 24.55 -6.03
C ASP A 160 9.59 24.77 -5.54
N LYS A 161 9.86 25.91 -4.88
CA LYS A 161 11.17 26.19 -4.28
C LYS A 161 11.48 25.24 -3.13
N GLU A 162 10.53 25.05 -2.22
CA GLU A 162 10.72 24.19 -1.05
C GLU A 162 10.84 22.71 -1.43
N ILE A 163 10.13 22.27 -2.47
CA ILE A 163 10.20 20.90 -3.00
C ILE A 163 11.60 20.63 -3.57
N LYS A 164 12.16 21.57 -4.35
CA LYS A 164 13.51 21.42 -4.94
C LYS A 164 14.62 21.27 -3.90
N VAL A 165 14.43 21.83 -2.70
CA VAL A 165 15.38 21.71 -1.58
C VAL A 165 14.95 20.67 -0.54
N TYR A 166 13.94 19.84 -0.85
CA TYR A 166 13.39 18.81 0.04
C TYR A 166 12.95 19.33 1.42
N ASN A 167 12.54 20.59 1.52
CA ASN A 167 12.13 21.23 2.77
C ASN A 167 10.66 20.96 3.10
N PHE A 168 10.34 19.69 3.33
CA PHE A 168 8.96 19.22 3.60
C PHE A 168 8.33 19.88 4.83
N ARG A 169 9.13 20.23 5.85
CA ARG A 169 8.65 20.92 7.03
C ARG A 169 8.04 22.29 6.69
N ASN A 170 8.71 23.04 5.81
CA ASN A 170 8.22 24.34 5.40
C ASN A 170 7.01 24.22 4.47
N ILE A 171 6.97 23.19 3.61
CA ILE A 171 5.79 22.87 2.80
C ILE A 171 4.55 22.65 3.69
N VAL A 172 4.68 21.88 4.77
CA VAL A 172 3.59 21.68 5.74
C VAL A 172 3.16 23.01 6.36
N ASN A 173 4.10 23.85 6.79
CA ASN A 173 3.78 25.16 7.37
C ASN A 173 3.10 26.13 6.40
N ILE A 174 3.38 26.02 5.10
CA ILE A 174 2.78 26.86 4.06
C ILE A 174 1.31 26.44 3.79
N LEU A 175 0.99 25.17 4.03
CA LEU A 175 -0.31 24.56 3.69
C LEU A 175 -1.20 24.23 4.89
N SER A 176 -0.70 24.39 6.12
CA SER A 176 -1.46 24.23 7.38
C SER A 176 -2.03 25.57 7.85
#